data_AF-A0AAU8WQF7-F1
#
_entry.id   AF-A0AAU8WQF7-F1
#
_cell.length_a   1.000
_cell.length_b   1.000
_cell.length_c   1.000
_cell.angle_alpha   90.00
_cell.angle_beta   90.00
_cell.angle_gamma   90.00
#
_symmetry.space_group_name_H-M   'P 1'
#
loop_
_entity.id
_entity.type
_entity.pdbx_description
1 polymer ?
#
loop_
_entity_poly.entity_id
_entity_poly.type
_entity_poly.pdbx_seq_one_letter_code
_entity_poly.pdbx_strand_id
1 'polypeptide(L)'
;MYAFLSLPEWQMRFISRFPDAVKVQGYKLAVFLNTEKEALMRQASQVVELEASAIITALATQNHACMICDYAAAMQVCQHFESSEQ
;
A
#
# COMPACT_ATOMS: atom_id res chain seq x y z
N MET A 1 1.44 -5.31 -9.37
CA MET A 1 0.97 -5.38 -7.97
C MET A 1 0.94 -3.99 -7.37
N TYR A 2 0.21 -3.85 -6.26
CA TYR A 2 0.06 -2.60 -5.52
C TYR A 2 0.59 -2.79 -4.10
N ALA A 3 1.20 -1.73 -3.56
CA ALA A 3 1.67 -1.67 -2.18
C ALA A 3 1.10 -0.45 -1.48
N PHE A 4 0.41 -0.66 -0.36
CA PHE A 4 0.05 0.38 0.60
C PHE A 4 1.16 0.47 1.64
N LEU A 5 1.92 1.55 1.58
CA LEU A 5 3.05 1.84 2.45
C LEU A 5 2.64 2.88 3.49
N SER A 6 2.89 2.63 4.77
CA SER A 6 2.72 3.68 5.78
C SER A 6 3.64 4.85 5.45
N LEU A 7 3.28 6.07 5.85
CA LEU A 7 4.12 7.25 5.57
C LEU A 7 5.58 7.07 6.04
N PRO A 8 5.86 6.54 7.25
CA PRO A 8 7.24 6.28 7.68
C PRO A 8 7.95 5.25 6.81
N GLU A 9 7.28 4.15 6.46
CA GLU A 9 7.86 3.09 5.63
C GLU A 9 8.21 3.62 4.23
N TRP A 10 7.30 4.40 3.64
CA TRP A 10 7.53 5.06 2.36
C TRP A 10 8.72 6.03 2.44
N GLN A 11 8.73 6.94 3.42
CA GLN A 11 9.79 7.95 3.54
C GLN A 11 11.18 7.34 3.77
N MET A 12 11.28 6.34 4.64
CA MET A 12 12.57 5.78 5.02
C MET A 12 13.13 4.81 3.98
N ARG A 13 12.26 4.03 3.32
CA ARG A 13 12.71 2.89 2.49
C ARG A 13 12.35 3.04 1.03
N PHE A 14 11.23 3.67 0.69
CA PHE A 14 10.68 3.57 -0.66
C PHE A 14 10.53 4.89 -1.42
N ILE A 15 10.85 6.03 -0.82
CA ILE A 15 10.67 7.35 -1.45
C ILE A 15 11.46 7.51 -2.75
N SER A 16 12.69 6.97 -2.82
CA SER A 16 13.51 7.01 -4.03
C SER A 16 12.99 6.07 -5.13
N ARG A 17 12.31 4.99 -4.74
CA ARG A 17 11.79 3.97 -5.66
C ARG A 17 10.39 4.32 -6.18
N PHE A 18 9.55 4.90 -5.32
CA PHE A 18 8.18 5.29 -5.63
C PHE A 18 7.95 6.76 -5.24
N PRO A 19 8.67 7.71 -5.87
CA PRO A 19 8.54 9.14 -5.53
C PRO A 19 7.12 9.66 -5.79
N ASP A 20 6.46 9.12 -6.81
CA ASP A 20 5.13 9.53 -7.27
C ASP A 20 3.99 8.72 -6.63
N ALA A 21 4.25 7.97 -5.56
CA ALA A 21 3.23 7.19 -4.86
C ALA A 21 2.09 8.12 -4.37
N VAL A 22 0.85 7.75 -4.70
CA VAL A 22 -0.33 8.56 -4.39
C VAL A 22 -0.77 8.35 -2.94
N LYS A 23 -1.40 9.36 -2.32
CA LYS A 23 -1.86 9.24 -0.94
C LYS A 23 -3.23 8.56 -0.91
N VAL A 24 -3.38 7.51 -0.10
CA VAL A 24 -4.66 6.84 0.16
C VAL A 24 -4.78 6.64 1.66
N GLN A 25 -5.77 7.27 2.29
CA GLN A 25 -6.03 7.23 3.73
C GLN A 25 -4.77 7.22 4.63
N GLY A 26 -3.94 8.25 4.52
CA GLY A 26 -2.72 8.37 5.34
C GLY A 26 -1.57 7.42 4.96
N TYR A 27 -1.74 6.58 3.93
CA TYR A 27 -0.72 5.71 3.35
C TYR A 27 -0.33 6.20 1.95
N LYS A 28 0.72 5.59 1.40
CA LYS A 28 1.22 5.77 0.05
C LYS A 28 0.97 4.52 -0.78
N LEU A 29 0.20 4.67 -1.85
CA LEU A 29 -0.07 3.60 -2.80
C LEU A 29 0.96 3.64 -3.93
N ALA A 30 1.74 2.57 -4.05
CA ALA A 30 2.74 2.39 -5.09
C ALA A 30 2.37 1.21 -6.01
N VAL A 31 2.75 1.32 -7.28
CA VAL A 31 2.65 0.25 -8.28
C VAL A 31 4.03 -0.33 -8.55
N PHE A 32 4.10 -1.65 -8.66
CA PHE A 32 5.33 -2.38 -8.99
C PHE A 32 5.02 -3.65 -9.78
N LEU A 33 6.03 -4.19 -10.48
CA LEU A 33 5.91 -5.43 -11.26
C LEU A 33 5.95 -6.66 -10.36
N ASN A 34 5.32 -7.77 -10.79
CA ASN A 34 5.33 -9.01 -10.02
C ASN A 34 6.76 -9.54 -9.81
N THR A 35 7.65 -9.33 -10.78
CA THR A 35 9.08 -9.68 -10.70
C THR A 35 9.84 -8.90 -9.63
N GLU A 36 9.29 -7.78 -9.16
CA GLU A 36 9.89 -6.94 -8.14
C GLU A 36 9.44 -7.28 -6.72
N LYS A 37 8.48 -8.21 -6.55
CA LYS A 37 7.89 -8.57 -5.26
C LYS A 37 8.95 -8.96 -4.23
N GLU A 38 9.89 -9.84 -4.59
CA GLU A 38 10.94 -10.27 -3.66
C GLU A 38 11.85 -9.12 -3.23
N ALA A 39 12.21 -8.23 -4.16
CA ALA A 39 13.05 -7.07 -3.85
C ALA A 39 12.32 -6.11 -2.89
N LEU A 40 11.02 -5.90 -3.10
CA LEU A 40 10.18 -5.11 -2.19
C LEU A 40 10.11 -5.76 -0.81
N MET A 41 9.89 -7.08 -0.73
CA MET A 41 9.82 -7.81 0.53
C MET A 41 11.13 -7.76 1.34
N ARG A 42 12.30 -7.74 0.67
CA ARG A 42 13.61 -7.60 1.33
C ARG A 42 13.87 -6.19 1.85
N GLN A 43 13.29 -5.18 1.19
CA GLN A 43 13.51 -3.77 1.50
C GLN A 43 12.59 -3.28 2.62
N ALA A 44 11.36 -3.80 2.67
CA ALA A 44 10.37 -3.44 3.68
C ALA A 44 10.68 -4.04 5.06
N SER A 45 10.25 -3.36 6.12
CA SER A 45 10.34 -3.86 7.50
C SER A 45 9.47 -5.09 7.74
N GLN A 46 8.26 -5.09 7.19
CA GLN A 46 7.32 -6.20 7.18
C GLN A 46 6.42 -6.04 5.95
N VAL A 47 6.18 -7.14 5.23
CA VAL A 47 5.20 -7.18 4.14
C VAL A 47 4.14 -8.22 4.45
N VAL A 48 2.89 -7.83 4.33
CA VAL A 48 1.74 -8.74 4.39
C VAL A 48 0.95 -8.64 3.08
N GLU A 49 0.53 -9.77 2.55
CA GLU A 49 -0.39 -9.83 1.41
C GLU A 49 -1.81 -9.96 1.94
N LEU A 50 -2.68 -9.03 1.57
CA LEU A 50 -4.02 -8.90 2.14
C LEU A 50 -5.06 -8.67 1.04
N GLU A 51 -6.27 -9.13 1.31
CA GLU A 51 -7.45 -8.80 0.50
C GLU A 51 -7.96 -7.39 0.82
N ALA A 52 -8.81 -6.84 -0.07
CA ALA A 52 -9.29 -5.46 0.03
C ALA A 52 -9.93 -5.11 1.37
N SER A 53 -10.78 -5.98 1.92
CA SER A 53 -11.48 -5.75 3.21
C SER A 53 -10.51 -5.62 4.39
N ALA A 54 -9.48 -6.46 4.41
CA ALA A 54 -8.42 -6.42 5.42
C ALA A 54 -7.56 -5.15 5.27
N ILE A 55 -7.25 -4.74 4.04
CA ILE A 55 -6.53 -3.49 3.78
C ILE A 55 -7.34 -2.28 4.24
N ILE A 56 -8.64 -2.20 3.92
CA ILE A 56 -9.51 -1.10 4.38
C ILE A 56 -9.48 -0.99 5.91
N THR A 57 -9.57 -2.13 6.61
CA THR A 57 -9.53 -2.18 8.07
C THR A 57 -8.16 -1.74 8.60
N ALA A 58 -7.08 -2.21 7.97
CA ALA A 58 -5.72 -1.87 8.35
C ALA A 58 -5.40 -0.39 8.12
N LEU A 59 -5.86 0.21 7.01
CA LEU A 59 -5.72 1.65 6.74
C LEU A 59 -6.49 2.49 7.77
N ALA A 60 -7.71 2.09 8.15
CA ALA A 60 -8.50 2.79 9.16
C ALA A 60 -7.88 2.72 10.58
N THR A 61 -7.18 1.62 10.89
CA THR A 61 -6.54 1.39 12.20
C THR A 61 -5.04 1.74 12.20
N GLN A 62 -4.49 2.17 11.07
CA GLN A 62 -3.06 2.40 10.84
C GLN A 62 -2.20 1.19 11.22
N ASN A 63 -2.71 0.00 10.90
CA ASN A 63 -2.09 -1.27 11.19
C ASN A 63 -1.26 -1.71 9.97
N HIS A 64 -0.06 -2.25 10.22
CA HIS A 64 0.96 -2.64 9.22
C HIS A 64 1.73 -1.51 8.52
N ALA A 65 3.01 -1.78 8.25
CA ALA A 65 3.93 -0.87 7.55
C ALA A 65 3.86 -0.99 6.03
N CYS A 66 3.72 -2.22 5.49
CA CYS A 66 3.57 -2.46 4.05
C CYS A 66 2.56 -3.60 3.82
N MET A 67 1.53 -3.30 3.04
CA MET A 67 0.52 -4.26 2.60
C MET A 67 0.55 -4.35 1.08
N ILE A 68 0.60 -5.56 0.52
CA ILE A 68 0.59 -5.78 -0.93
C ILE A 68 -0.69 -6.48 -1.37
N CYS A 69 -1.14 -6.17 -2.57
CA CYS A 69 -2.30 -6.82 -3.18
C CYS A 69 -2.24 -6.75 -4.70
N ASP A 70 -3.21 -7.41 -5.34
CA ASP A 70 -3.44 -7.28 -6.78
C ASP A 70 -4.17 -5.97 -7.13
N TYR A 71 -4.43 -5.79 -8.43
CA TYR A 71 -5.14 -4.64 -8.96
C TYR A 71 -6.60 -4.55 -8.49
N ALA A 72 -7.32 -5.67 -8.48
CA ALA A 72 -8.75 -5.68 -8.16
C ALA A 72 -8.97 -5.26 -6.71
N ALA A 73 -8.13 -5.74 -5.79
CA ALA A 73 -8.16 -5.35 -4.40
C ALA A 73 -7.79 -3.88 -4.20
N ALA A 74 -6.75 -3.38 -4.87
CA ALA A 74 -6.34 -1.98 -4.78
C ALA A 74 -7.45 -1.01 -5.23
N MET A 75 -8.15 -1.35 -6.32
CA MET A 75 -9.27 -0.56 -6.83
C MET A 75 -10.43 -0.49 -5.83
N GLN A 76 -10.81 -1.62 -5.22
CA GLN A 76 -11.87 -1.65 -4.21
C GLN A 76 -11.53 -0.78 -2.99
N VAL A 77 -10.27 -0.83 -2.54
CA VAL A 77 -9.79 0.00 -1.43
C VAL A 77 -9.89 1.49 -1.80
N CYS A 78 -9.43 1.88 -2.99
CA CYS A 78 -9.48 3.28 -3.42
C CYS A 78 -10.93 3.77 -3.52
N GLN A 79 -11.81 3.01 -4.17
CA GLN A 79 -13.24 3.36 -4.29
C GLN A 79 -13.93 3.54 -2.93
N HIS A 80 -13.60 2.71 -1.95
CA HIS A 80 -14.14 2.81 -0.60
C HIS A 80 -13.81 4.16 0.06
N PHE A 81 -12.56 4.62 -0.05
CA PHE A 81 -12.13 5.87 0.56
C PHE A 81 -12.52 7.11 -0.26
N GLU A 82 -12.54 7.03 -1.60
CA GLU A 82 -13.06 8.12 -2.46
C GLU A 82 -14.54 8.40 -2.18
N SER A 83 -15.34 7.34 -1.97
CA SER A 83 -16.77 7.47 -1.66
C SER A 83 -17.05 8.01 -0.25
N SER A 84 -16.06 7.95 0.64
CA SER A 84 -16.20 8.40 2.04
C SER A 84 -15.78 9.87 2.23
N GLU A 85 -15.16 10.49 1.23
CA GLU A 85 -14.77 11.92 1.22
C GLU A 85 -15.85 12.84 0.59
N GLN A 86 -17.04 12.32 0.29
CA GLN A 86 -18.23 13.06 -0.18
C GLN A 86 -19.30 13.17 0.91
#